data_AF-A0A967Q5L2-F1
#
_entry.id   AF-A0A967Q5L2-F1
#
_cell.length_a   1.000
_cell.length_b   1.000
_cell.length_c   1.000
_cell.angle_alpha   90.00
_cell.angle_beta   90.00
_cell.angle_gamma   90.00
#
_symmetry.space_group_name_H-M   'P 1'
#
loop_
_entity.id
_entity.type
_entity.pdbx_description
1 polymer ?
#
loop_
_entity_poly.entity_id
_entity_poly.type
_entity_poly.pdbx_seq_one_letter_code
_entity_poly.pdbx_strand_id
1 'polypeptide(L)' 'MIGTAMELSIDLLKTFLAIIDSGSFTNAAEMVYRTQSAISMQVKRLEENVGQPLFERS' A
#
# COMPACT_ATOMS: atom_id res chain seq x y z
N MET A 1 -2.43 6.79 26.09
CA MET A 1 -2.54 7.62 24.86
C MET A 1 -3.30 6.82 23.83
N ILE A 2 -4.50 7.26 23.48
CA ILE A 2 -5.27 6.68 22.39
C ILE A 2 -4.68 7.32 21.13
N GLY A 3 -3.87 6.57 20.37
CA GLY A 3 -3.25 7.07 19.15
C GLY A 3 -4.35 7.54 18.21
N THR A 4 -4.20 8.77 17.72
CA THR A 4 -5.05 9.41 16.70
C THR A 4 -5.41 8.41 15.61
N ALA A 5 -6.69 8.29 15.27
CA ALA A 5 -7.28 7.29 14.38
C ALA A 5 -6.36 6.84 13.24
N MET A 6 -6.18 5.52 13.09
CA MET A 6 -5.55 4.90 11.92
C MET A 6 -6.30 5.36 10.66
N GLU A 7 -5.73 6.30 9.89
CA GLU A 7 -6.36 6.77 8.66
C GLU A 7 -6.07 5.79 7.53
N LEU A 8 -6.83 4.70 7.47
CA LEU A 8 -6.84 3.77 6.34
C LEU A 8 -7.69 4.35 5.22
N SER A 9 -7.09 5.17 4.36
CA SER A 9 -7.80 5.66 3.19
C SER A 9 -8.11 4.52 2.22
N ILE A 10 -9.24 4.64 1.51
CA ILE A 10 -9.65 3.66 0.50
C ILE A 10 -8.57 3.48 -0.58
N ASP A 11 -7.81 4.52 -0.91
CA ASP A 11 -6.74 4.44 -1.91
C ASP A 11 -5.55 3.58 -1.44
N LEU A 12 -5.22 3.64 -0.14
CA LEU A 12 -4.20 2.74 0.45
C LEU A 12 -4.67 1.28 0.39
N LEU A 13 -5.94 1.03 0.71
CA LEU A 13 -6.52 -0.32 0.66
C LEU A 13 -6.62 -0.85 -0.77
N LYS A 14 -6.99 -0.02 -1.75
CA LYS A 14 -6.98 -0.39 -3.17
C LYS A 14 -5.58 -0.74 -3.65
N THR A 15 -4.57 0.03 -3.22
CA THR A 15 -3.16 -0.25 -3.53
C THR A 15 -2.74 -1.61 -2.95
N PHE A 16 -3.13 -1.90 -1.70
CA PHE A 16 -2.85 -3.18 -1.06
C PHE A 16 -3.46 -4.35 -1.84
N LEU A 17 -4.75 -4.28 -2.19
CA LEU A 17 -5.43 -5.31 -2.97
C LEU A 17 -4.81 -5.48 -4.37
N ALA A 18 -4.49 -4.37 -5.05
CA ALA A 18 -3.86 -4.45 -6.37
C ALA A 18 -2.50 -5.16 -6.35
N ILE A 19 -1.73 -5.04 -5.26
CA ILE A 19 -0.46 -5.77 -5.12
C ILE A 19 -0.71 -7.26 -4.89
N ILE A 20 -1.71 -7.63 -4.09
CA ILE A 20 -2.09 -9.03 -3.89
C ILE A 20 -2.57 -9.66 -5.20
N ASP A 21 -3.47 -8.97 -5.91
CA ASP A 21 -4.09 -9.48 -7.13
C ASP A 21 -3.08 -9.64 -8.28
N SER A 22 -2.08 -8.75 -8.35
CA SER A 22 -1.05 -8.82 -9.40
C SER A 22 0.23 -9.55 -9.02
N GLY A 23 0.47 -9.77 -7.73
CA GLY A 23 1.72 -10.33 -7.21
C GLY A 23 2.97 -9.46 -7.43
N SER A 24 2.83 -8.22 -7.91
CA SER A 24 3.97 -7.37 -8.29
C SER A 24 3.65 -5.89 -8.12
N PHE A 25 4.57 -5.14 -7.51
CA PHE A 25 4.45 -3.69 -7.36
C PHE A 25 4.37 -2.96 -8.71
N THR A 26 5.06 -3.48 -9.72
CA THR A 26 5.04 -2.90 -11.08
C THR A 26 3.68 -3.13 -11.74
N ASN A 27 3.18 -4.36 -11.71
CA ASN A 27 1.88 -4.69 -12.32
C ASN A 27 0.72 -4.03 -11.56
N ALA A 28 0.80 -3.93 -10.23
CA ALA A 28 -0.17 -3.21 -9.41
C ALA A 28 -0.28 -1.74 -9.83
N ALA A 29 0.86 -1.09 -10.14
CA ALA A 29 0.90 0.29 -10.58
C ALA A 29 0.13 0.50 -11.89
N GLU A 30 0.25 -0.44 -12.83
CA GLU A 30 -0.51 -0.43 -14.09
C GLU A 30 -2.02 -0.60 -13.83
N MET A 31 -2.41 -1.54 -12.96
CA MET A 31 -3.83 -1.81 -12.66
C MET A 31 -4.57 -0.62 -12.04
N VAL A 32 -3.87 0.23 -11.27
CA VAL A 32 -4.47 1.40 -10.62
C VAL A 32 -4.06 2.74 -11.26
N TYR A 33 -3.45 2.71 -12.45
CA TYR A 33 -3.02 3.89 -13.21
C TYR A 33 -2.14 4.84 -12.39
N ARG A 34 -1.10 4.28 -11.76
CA ARG A 34 -0.10 4.98 -10.96
C ARG A 34 1.31 4.58 -11.39
N THR A 35 2.30 5.35 -10.95
CA THR A 35 3.70 4.94 -11.07
C THR A 35 4.06 3.93 -9.98
N GLN A 36 5.05 3.08 -10.23
CA GLN A 36 5.57 2.15 -9.21
C GLN A 36 6.09 2.90 -7.97
N SER A 37 6.65 4.10 -8.14
CA SER A 37 7.09 4.96 -7.03
C SER A 37 5.91 5.44 -6.18
N ALA A 38 4.78 5.80 -6.79
CA ALA A 38 3.57 6.19 -6.07
C ALA A 38 2.96 5.00 -5.30
N ILE A 39 2.99 3.79 -5.88
CA ILE A 39 2.61 2.56 -5.17
C ILE A 39 3.50 2.33 -3.96
N SER A 40 4.82 2.43 -4.13
CA SER A 40 5.79 2.25 -3.04
C SER A 40 5.57 3.24 -1.89
N MET A 41 5.25 4.50 -2.20
CA MET A 41 4.92 5.51 -1.19
C MET A 41 3.62 5.20 -0.45
N GLN A 42 2.58 4.76 -1.17
CA GLN A 42 1.31 4.36 -0.55
C GLN A 42 1.49 3.15 0.36
N VAL A 43 2.24 2.14 -0.08
CA VAL A 43 2.56 0.98 0.77
C VAL A 43 3.31 1.40 2.03
N LYS A 44 4.33 2.25 1.90
CA LYS A 44 5.07 2.75 3.06
C LYS A 44 4.14 3.46 4.06
N ARG A 45 3.25 4.33 3.58
CA ARG A 45 2.26 5.02 4.43
C ARG A 45 1.29 4.02 5.09
N LEU A 46 0.87 2.99 4.36
CA LEU A 46 0.00 1.96 4.89
C LEU A 46 0.70 1.14 6.00
N GLU A 47 1.96 0.74 5.78
CA GLU A 47 2.78 0.04 6.78
C GLU A 47 3.03 0.91 8.02
N GLU A 48 3.28 2.21 7.85
CA GLU A 48 3.38 3.19 8.94
C GLU A 48 2.08 3.29 9.75
N ASN A 49 0.93 3.34 9.07
CA ASN A 49 -0.39 3.40 9.71
C ASN A 49 -0.74 2.11 10.48
N VAL A 50 -0.34 0.95 9.96
CA VAL A 50 -0.58 -0.35 10.60
C VAL A 50 0.49 -0.66 11.66
N GLY A 51 1.66 -0.02 11.59
CA GLY A 51 2.76 -0.19 12.53
C GLY A 51 3.64 -1.41 12.27
N GLN A 52 3.53 -2.05 11.10
CA GLN A 52 4.34 -3.21 10.71
C GLN A 52 4.46 -3.33 9.18
N PRO A 53 5.50 -4.02 8.67
CA PRO A 53 5.58 -4.40 7.27
C PRO A 53 4.38 -5.27 6.86
N LEU A 54 3.89 -5.07 5.64
CA LEU A 54 2.77 -5.84 5.08
C LEU A 54 3.18 -6.73 3.91
N PHE A 55 4.33 -6.45 3.30
CA PHE A 55 4.85 -7.22 2.16
C PHE A 55 6.27 -7.69 2.43
N GLU A 56 6.54 -8.95 2.09
CA GLU A 56 7.91 -9.47 2.00
C GLU A 56 8.54 -8.99 0.69
N ARG A 57 9.78 -8.50 0.77
CA ARG A 57 10.55 -8.05 -0.39
C ARG A 57 11.73 -9.01 -0.56
N SER A 58 11.76 -9.71 -1.69
CA SER A 58 12.80 -10.67 -2.07
C SER A 58 13.64 -10.15 -3.23
#